data_AF-A0A0L0MJY5-F1
#
_entry.id   AF-A0A0L0MJY5-F1
#
_cell.length_a   1.000
_cell.length_b   1.000
_cell.length_c   1.000
_cell.angle_alpha   90.00
_cell.angle_beta   90.00
_cell.angle_gamma   90.00
#
_symmetry.space_group_name_H-M   'P 1'
#
loop_
_entity.id
_entity.type
_entity.pdbx_description
1 polymer ?
#
loop_
_entity_poly.entity_id
_entity_poly.type
_entity_poly.pdbx_seq_one_letter_code
_entity_poly.pdbx_strand_id
1 'polypeptide(L)'
;MRFFTKTDFLHAVGAMLEYVDLSDKHLLGTLSGIKRRARARAMIEFAKALQPPPPDTTITSTRTVLRELFGGRAISNNDLQRHFATPGRKADDRVDAVALRAWLDTHRVRLETDAARLLLDLDTEWRLFTEAAALDAGQRRRKESKARTR
;
A
#
# COMPACT_ATOMS: atom_id res chain seq x y z
N MET A 1 6.28 11.40 5.12
CA MET A 1 5.50 10.49 4.26
C MET A 1 6.29 9.20 4.11
N ARG A 2 6.03 8.23 4.97
CA ARG A 2 6.68 6.92 4.99
C ARG A 2 6.21 6.01 3.86
N PHE A 3 4.94 6.11 3.43
CA PHE A 3 4.35 5.16 2.48
C PHE A 3 4.37 5.61 1.01
N PHE A 4 4.50 6.92 0.79
CA PHE A 4 4.40 7.55 -0.52
C PHE A 4 5.77 8.00 -1.01
N THR A 5 6.07 7.74 -2.28
CA THR A 5 7.36 8.11 -2.88
C THR A 5 7.30 9.52 -3.46
N LYS A 6 8.47 10.12 -3.72
CA LYS A 6 8.56 11.38 -4.47
C LYS A 6 7.90 11.28 -5.85
N THR A 7 8.06 10.14 -6.53
CA THR A 7 7.42 9.88 -7.83
C THR A 7 5.90 9.86 -7.72
N ASP A 8 5.35 9.22 -6.69
CA ASP A 8 3.90 9.24 -6.44
C ASP A 8 3.41 10.68 -6.25
N PHE A 9 4.15 11.50 -5.49
CA PHE A 9 3.81 12.91 -5.27
C PHE A 9 3.79 13.71 -6.57
N LEU A 10 4.83 13.56 -7.40
CA LEU A 10 4.90 14.24 -8.70
C LEU A 10 3.77 13.83 -9.64
N HIS A 11 3.40 12.54 -9.66
CA HIS A 11 2.27 12.06 -10.44
C HIS A 11 0.93 12.61 -9.93
N ALA A 12 0.74 12.69 -8.61
CA ALA A 12 -0.46 13.30 -8.03
C ALA A 12 -0.58 14.78 -8.40
N VAL A 13 0.51 15.55 -8.27
CA VAL A 13 0.55 16.96 -8.67
C VAL A 13 0.27 17.11 -10.16
N GLY A 14 0.91 16.31 -11.02
CA GLY A 14 0.69 16.34 -12.47
C GLY A 14 -0.78 16.10 -12.83
N ALA A 15 -1.40 15.07 -12.24
CA ALA A 15 -2.81 14.79 -12.45
C ALA A 15 -3.72 15.92 -11.94
N MET A 16 -3.42 16.53 -10.79
CA MET A 16 -4.20 17.66 -10.25
C MET A 16 -4.01 18.97 -11.02
N LEU A 17 -2.96 19.08 -11.84
CA LEU A 17 -2.78 20.18 -12.78
C LEU A 17 -3.56 19.95 -14.06
N GLU A 18 -3.56 18.72 -14.57
CA GLU A 18 -4.26 18.30 -15.78
C GLU A 18 -5.78 18.31 -15.59
N TYR A 19 -6.26 17.78 -14.47
CA TYR A 19 -7.68 17.64 -14.14
C TYR A 19 -8.05 18.58 -12.99
N VAL A 20 -8.70 19.70 -13.33
CA VAL A 20 -9.11 20.74 -12.36
C VAL A 20 -10.28 20.28 -11.48
N ASP A 21 -11.15 19.44 -12.03
CA ASP A 21 -12.30 18.87 -11.30
C ASP A 21 -11.83 17.70 -10.42
N LEU A 22 -12.03 17.84 -9.11
CA LEU A 22 -11.68 16.79 -8.13
C LEU A 22 -12.54 15.52 -8.26
N SER A 23 -13.66 15.61 -8.97
CA SER A 23 -14.52 14.47 -9.31
C SER A 23 -14.13 13.76 -10.61
N ASP A 24 -13.12 14.25 -11.33
CA ASP A 24 -12.68 13.66 -12.59
C ASP A 24 -12.23 12.19 -12.40
N LYS A 25 -12.75 11.31 -13.27
CA LYS A 25 -12.51 9.86 -13.19
C LYS A 25 -11.03 9.49 -13.36
N HIS A 26 -10.27 10.22 -14.18
CA HIS A 26 -8.85 9.98 -14.43
C HIS A 26 -8.02 10.43 -13.24
N LEU A 27 -8.39 11.55 -12.62
CA LEU A 27 -7.78 11.98 -11.36
C LEU A 27 -8.04 10.94 -10.26
N LEU A 28 -9.30 10.55 -10.05
CA LEU A 28 -9.68 9.54 -9.06
C LEU A 28 -8.99 8.20 -9.31
N GLY A 29 -8.90 7.77 -10.58
CA GLY A 29 -8.17 6.58 -10.98
C GLY A 29 -6.68 6.65 -10.64
N THR A 30 -6.03 7.77 -10.93
CA THR A 30 -4.62 8.01 -10.64
C THR A 30 -4.35 7.99 -9.13
N LEU A 31 -5.15 8.72 -8.36
CA LEU A 31 -5.04 8.79 -6.90
C LEU A 31 -5.29 7.42 -6.26
N SER A 32 -6.31 6.69 -6.71
CA SER A 32 -6.58 5.32 -6.28
C SER A 32 -5.40 4.38 -6.58
N GLY A 33 -4.80 4.50 -7.76
CA GLY A 33 -3.61 3.73 -8.16
C GLY A 33 -2.41 4.01 -7.25
N ILE A 34 -2.15 5.29 -6.93
CA ILE A 34 -1.09 5.68 -5.98
C ILE A 34 -1.35 5.07 -4.61
N LYS A 35 -2.56 5.25 -4.06
CA LYS A 35 -2.94 4.71 -2.75
C LYS A 35 -2.80 3.18 -2.70
N ARG A 36 -3.20 2.48 -3.76
CA ARG A 36 -3.05 1.03 -3.89
C ARG A 36 -1.58 0.58 -3.84
N ARG A 37 -0.68 1.25 -4.58
CA ARG A 37 0.76 0.92 -4.56
C ARG A 37 1.40 1.21 -3.20
N ALA A 38 1.04 2.33 -2.57
CA ALA A 38 1.50 2.65 -1.21
C ALA A 38 1.07 1.58 -0.19
N ARG A 39 -0.18 1.12 -0.28
CA ARG A 39 -0.69 0.02 0.54
C ARG A 39 0.07 -1.28 0.30
N ALA A 40 0.31 -1.66 -0.94
CA ALA A 40 1.07 -2.88 -1.25
C ALA A 40 2.47 -2.83 -0.62
N ARG A 41 3.20 -1.72 -0.77
CA ARG A 41 4.52 -1.53 -0.13
C ARG A 41 4.43 -1.63 1.39
N ALA A 42 3.45 -0.97 2.00
CA ALA A 42 3.26 -1.00 3.46
C ALA A 42 3.00 -2.43 3.96
N MET A 43 2.16 -3.20 3.27
CA MET A 43 1.85 -4.58 3.65
C MET A 43 3.04 -5.53 3.43
N ILE A 44 3.87 -5.30 2.41
CA ILE A 44 5.12 -6.05 2.21
C ILE A 44 6.08 -5.80 3.36
N GLU A 45 6.29 -4.54 3.75
CA GLU A 45 7.17 -4.20 4.87
C GLU A 45 6.60 -4.72 6.20
N PHE A 46 5.28 -4.71 6.37
CA PHE A 46 4.62 -5.36 7.51
C PHE A 46 4.92 -6.86 7.56
N ALA A 47 4.77 -7.58 6.44
CA ALA A 47 5.05 -9.01 6.38
C ALA A 47 6.52 -9.34 6.66
N LYS A 48 7.46 -8.51 6.17
CA LYS A 48 8.90 -8.66 6.46
C LYS A 48 9.24 -8.40 7.93
N ALA A 49 8.43 -7.60 8.63
CA ALA A 49 8.66 -7.20 10.01
C ALA A 49 7.98 -8.10 11.04
N LEU A 50 7.31 -9.18 10.63
CA LEU A 50 6.62 -10.09 11.55
C LEU A 50 7.61 -10.75 12.53
N GLN A 51 7.34 -10.63 13.82
CA GLN A 51 8.16 -11.19 14.90
C GLN A 51 7.28 -11.86 15.97
N PRO A 52 7.44 -13.17 16.28
CA PRO A 52 8.32 -14.10 15.57
C PRO A 52 7.87 -14.28 14.12
N PRO A 53 8.77 -14.70 13.21
CA PRO A 53 8.37 -15.00 11.84
C PRO A 53 7.34 -16.16 11.80
N PRO A 54 6.48 -16.22 10.77
CA PRO A 54 5.61 -17.37 10.55
C PRO A 54 6.42 -18.65 10.29
N PRO A 55 5.82 -19.84 10.47
CA PRO A 55 6.50 -21.13 10.29
C PRO A 55 7.10 -21.34 8.90
N ASP A 56 6.53 -20.72 7.87
CA ASP A 56 7.11 -20.57 6.54
C ASP A 56 6.86 -19.17 5.97
N THR A 57 7.77 -18.67 5.13
CA THR A 57 7.71 -17.33 4.51
C THR A 57 7.51 -17.40 2.99
N THR A 58 6.75 -18.40 2.54
CA THR A 58 6.39 -18.57 1.14
C THR A 58 5.40 -17.49 0.70
N ILE A 59 5.24 -17.29 -0.61
CA ILE A 59 4.18 -16.42 -1.15
C ILE A 59 2.79 -16.87 -0.66
N THR A 60 2.56 -18.17 -0.55
CA THR A 60 1.28 -18.75 -0.15
C THR A 60 0.96 -18.44 1.31
N SER A 61 1.89 -18.71 2.24
CA SER A 61 1.69 -18.40 3.65
C SER A 61 1.59 -16.90 3.92
N THR A 62 2.46 -16.10 3.29
CA THR A 62 2.43 -14.64 3.39
C THR A 62 1.09 -14.08 2.89
N ARG A 63 0.57 -14.61 1.77
CA ARG A 63 -0.74 -14.20 1.25
C ARG A 63 -1.86 -14.54 2.23
N THR A 64 -1.81 -15.71 2.86
CA THR A 64 -2.80 -16.13 3.86
C THR A 64 -2.80 -15.19 5.06
N VAL A 65 -1.62 -14.90 5.64
CA VAL A 65 -1.47 -13.96 6.76
C VAL A 65 -2.02 -12.58 6.39
N LEU A 66 -1.61 -12.03 5.25
CA LEU A 66 -2.04 -10.70 4.82
C LEU A 66 -3.54 -10.65 4.50
N ARG A 67 -4.13 -11.74 3.99
CA ARG A 67 -5.57 -11.82 3.75
C ARG A 67 -6.35 -11.83 5.06
N GLU A 68 -5.89 -12.58 6.05
CA GLU A 68 -6.52 -12.64 7.38
C GLU A 68 -6.49 -11.27 8.05
N LEU A 69 -5.32 -10.61 8.08
CA LEU A 69 -5.13 -9.37 8.82
C LEU A 69 -5.71 -8.12 8.14
N PHE A 70 -5.70 -8.08 6.81
CA PHE A 70 -6.11 -6.88 6.06
C PHE A 70 -7.43 -7.04 5.29
N GLY A 71 -8.12 -8.18 5.43
CA GLY A 71 -9.46 -8.39 4.90
C GLY A 71 -9.55 -8.22 3.38
N GLY A 72 -9.12 -9.23 2.63
CA GLY A 72 -9.27 -9.29 1.16
C GLY A 72 -8.59 -8.17 0.36
N ARG A 73 -7.96 -7.19 1.01
CA ARG A 73 -7.25 -6.07 0.36
C ARG A 73 -6.11 -6.64 -0.49
N ALA A 74 -6.31 -6.60 -1.80
CA ALA A 74 -5.49 -7.35 -2.75
C ALA A 74 -4.09 -6.72 -2.92
N ILE A 75 -3.06 -7.47 -2.51
CA ILE A 75 -1.68 -7.33 -3.01
C ILE A 75 -1.58 -8.20 -4.27
N SER A 76 -0.92 -7.69 -5.32
CA SER A 76 -0.77 -8.48 -6.53
C SER A 76 0.21 -9.64 -6.31
N ASN A 77 0.02 -10.74 -7.04
CA ASN A 77 0.98 -11.85 -7.02
C ASN A 77 2.37 -11.40 -7.46
N ASN A 78 2.45 -10.48 -8.42
CA ASN A 78 3.71 -9.93 -8.89
C ASN A 78 4.44 -9.14 -7.78
N ASP A 79 3.72 -8.40 -6.96
CA ASP A 79 4.31 -7.70 -5.81
C ASP A 79 4.85 -8.71 -4.78
N LEU A 80 4.11 -9.78 -4.50
CA LEU A 80 4.58 -10.84 -3.59
C LEU A 80 5.81 -11.59 -4.16
N GLN A 81 5.80 -11.94 -5.44
CA GLN A 81 6.90 -12.66 -6.11
C GLN A 81 8.22 -11.90 -6.09
N ARG A 82 8.19 -10.57 -6.03
CA ARG A 82 9.39 -9.74 -5.94
C ARG A 82 10.05 -9.77 -4.56
N HIS A 83 9.33 -10.20 -3.53
CA HIS A 83 9.76 -10.06 -2.14
C HIS A 83 9.77 -11.35 -1.33
N PHE A 84 9.05 -12.37 -1.78
CA PHE A 84 8.92 -13.65 -1.09
C PHE A 84 9.24 -14.80 -2.04
N ALA A 85 9.80 -15.87 -1.48
CA ALA A 85 10.17 -17.03 -2.26
C ALA A 85 8.93 -17.65 -2.91
N THR A 86 9.01 -17.89 -4.22
CA THR A 86 8.03 -18.75 -4.90
C THR A 86 8.38 -20.18 -4.55
N PRO A 87 7.52 -20.93 -3.82
CA PRO A 87 7.77 -22.34 -3.61
C PRO A 87 7.86 -23.05 -4.97
N GLY A 88 8.78 -24.00 -5.11
CA GLY A 88 8.72 -24.94 -6.25
C GLY A 88 7.40 -25.73 -6.21
N ARG A 89 6.98 -26.35 -7.32
CA ARG A 89 5.69 -27.06 -7.43
C ARG A 89 5.40 -28.07 -6.29
N LYS A 90 6.44 -28.62 -5.66
CA LYS A 90 6.37 -29.54 -4.50
C LYS A 90 6.33 -28.85 -3.12
N ALA A 91 6.57 -27.56 -3.04
CA ALA A 91 6.60 -26.78 -1.81
C ALA A 91 5.27 -26.07 -1.53
N ASP A 92 4.43 -25.82 -2.54
CA ASP A 92 3.01 -25.46 -2.31
C ASP A 92 2.27 -26.61 -1.60
N ASP A 93 2.60 -27.86 -1.89
CA ASP A 93 2.09 -29.06 -1.19
C ASP A 93 2.57 -29.18 0.28
N ARG A 94 3.49 -28.30 0.73
CA ARG A 94 4.13 -28.36 2.06
C ARG A 94 3.85 -27.15 2.96
N VAL A 95 2.97 -26.23 2.56
CA VAL A 95 2.53 -25.18 3.48
C VAL A 95 1.83 -25.86 4.65
N ASP A 96 2.47 -25.84 5.82
CA ASP A 96 1.90 -26.39 7.04
C ASP A 96 0.80 -25.44 7.54
N ALA A 97 -0.39 -25.60 6.94
CA ALA A 97 -1.55 -24.77 7.23
C ALA A 97 -1.98 -24.89 8.72
N VAL A 98 -1.70 -26.02 9.36
CA VAL A 98 -2.01 -26.24 10.79
C VAL A 98 -1.06 -25.41 11.64
N ALA A 99 0.25 -25.49 11.40
CA ALA A 99 1.23 -24.67 12.11
C ALA A 99 1.00 -23.17 11.86
N LEU A 100 0.69 -22.77 10.62
CA LEU A 100 0.40 -21.37 10.29
C LEU A 100 -0.84 -20.86 11.04
N ARG A 101 -1.88 -21.69 11.15
CA ARG A 101 -3.09 -21.31 11.89
C ARG A 101 -2.85 -21.22 13.39
N ALA A 102 -2.13 -22.19 13.97
CA ALA A 102 -1.74 -22.13 15.38
C ALA A 102 -0.88 -20.89 15.67
N TRP A 103 0.05 -20.55 14.76
CA TRP A 103 0.84 -19.33 14.85
C TRP A 103 -0.03 -18.07 14.77
N LEU A 104 -0.98 -18.00 13.83
CA LEU A 104 -1.92 -16.89 13.71
C LEU A 104 -2.75 -16.73 14.98
N ASP A 105 -3.33 -17.81 15.50
CA ASP A 105 -4.14 -17.80 16.72
C ASP A 105 -3.34 -17.30 17.93
N THR A 106 -2.08 -17.74 18.05
CA THR A 106 -1.18 -17.31 19.13
C THR A 106 -0.89 -15.81 19.09
N HIS A 107 -0.76 -15.22 17.90
CA HIS A 107 -0.31 -13.82 17.73
C HIS A 107 -1.44 -12.87 17.29
N ARG A 108 -2.67 -13.38 17.17
CA ARG A 108 -3.79 -12.73 16.48
C ARG A 108 -4.05 -11.31 16.96
N VAL A 109 -4.28 -11.14 18.26
CA VAL A 109 -4.65 -9.85 18.87
C VAL A 109 -3.62 -8.77 18.56
N ARG A 110 -2.34 -9.10 18.71
CA ARG A 110 -1.24 -8.17 18.42
C ARG A 110 -1.17 -7.86 16.93
N LEU A 111 -1.21 -8.89 16.07
CA LEU A 111 -1.12 -8.71 14.62
C LEU A 111 -2.28 -7.91 14.05
N GLU A 112 -3.50 -8.13 14.55
CA GLU A 112 -4.69 -7.35 14.18
C GLU A 112 -4.56 -5.90 14.64
N THR A 113 -4.04 -5.67 15.84
CA THR A 113 -3.77 -4.32 16.37
C THR A 113 -2.74 -3.59 15.50
N ASP A 114 -1.63 -4.26 15.17
CA ASP A 114 -0.57 -3.69 14.34
C ASP A 114 -1.06 -3.43 12.91
N ALA A 115 -1.85 -4.35 12.34
CA ALA A 115 -2.47 -4.19 11.03
C ALA A 115 -3.46 -3.02 11.00
N ALA A 116 -4.31 -2.89 12.02
CA ALA A 116 -5.24 -1.78 12.16
C ALA A 116 -4.50 -0.44 12.28
N ARG A 117 -3.43 -0.38 13.08
CA ARG A 117 -2.57 0.79 13.20
C ARG A 117 -1.92 1.16 11.87
N LEU A 118 -1.38 0.19 11.15
CA LEU A 118 -0.78 0.41 9.82
C LEU A 118 -1.80 1.03 8.84
N LEU A 119 -3.04 0.56 8.86
CA LEU A 119 -4.11 1.10 8.00
C LEU A 119 -4.48 2.53 8.39
N LEU A 120 -4.58 2.83 9.69
CA LEU A 120 -4.83 4.17 10.19
C LEU A 120 -3.71 5.14 9.82
N ASP A 121 -2.46 4.72 9.98
CA ASP A 121 -1.28 5.51 9.61
C ASP A 121 -1.27 5.78 8.09
N LEU A 122 -1.61 4.77 7.27
CA LEU A 122 -1.70 4.92 5.82
C LEU A 122 -2.81 5.88 5.40
N ASP A 123 -3.98 5.82 6.04
CA ASP A 123 -5.09 6.73 5.73
C ASP A 123 -4.79 8.17 6.18
N THR A 124 -4.10 8.33 7.30
CA THR A 124 -3.63 9.64 7.79
C THR A 124 -2.59 10.23 6.83
N GLU A 125 -1.56 9.46 6.47
CA GLU A 125 -0.57 9.91 5.50
C GLU A 125 -1.17 10.18 4.13
N TRP A 126 -2.18 9.42 3.71
CA TRP A 126 -2.88 9.65 2.46
C TRP A 126 -3.53 11.03 2.42
N ARG A 127 -4.22 11.45 3.49
CA ARG A 127 -4.85 12.78 3.58
C ARG A 127 -3.79 13.88 3.43
N LEU A 128 -2.73 13.81 4.25
CA LEU A 128 -1.62 14.75 4.21
C LEU A 128 -0.94 14.79 2.83
N PHE A 129 -0.79 13.63 2.18
CA PHE A 129 -0.26 13.50 0.84
C PHE A 129 -1.12 14.21 -0.20
N THR A 130 -2.42 13.97 -0.20
CA THR A 130 -3.33 14.60 -1.16
C THR A 130 -3.46 16.10 -0.93
N GLU A 131 -3.48 16.56 0.32
CA GLU A 131 -3.53 17.99 0.66
C GLU A 131 -2.27 18.71 0.19
N ALA A 132 -1.10 18.14 0.45
CA ALA A 132 0.18 18.70 0.01
C ALA A 132 0.28 18.75 -1.53
N ALA A 133 -0.18 17.70 -2.22
CA ALA A 133 -0.18 17.67 -3.69
C ALA A 133 -1.14 18.71 -4.28
N ALA A 134 -2.35 18.84 -3.71
CA ALA A 134 -3.34 19.82 -4.14
C ALA A 134 -2.84 21.26 -3.92
N LEU A 135 -2.19 21.51 -2.78
CA LEU A 135 -1.56 22.80 -2.50
C LEU A 135 -0.49 23.13 -3.54
N ASP A 136 0.42 22.19 -3.85
CA ASP A 136 1.48 22.40 -4.85
C ASP A 136 0.90 22.67 -6.24
N ALA A 137 -0.07 21.87 -6.68
CA ALA A 137 -0.77 22.07 -7.96
C ALA A 137 -1.46 23.45 -8.01
N GLY A 138 -2.11 23.87 -6.92
CA GLY A 138 -2.73 25.20 -6.81
C GLY A 138 -1.73 26.35 -6.84
N GLN A 139 -0.53 26.17 -6.29
CA GLN A 139 0.53 27.19 -6.37
C GLN A 139 1.12 27.30 -7.78
N ARG A 140 1.30 26.18 -8.49
CA ARG A 140 1.79 26.17 -9.88
C ARG A 140 0.81 26.86 -10.82
N ARG A 141 -0.49 26.55 -10.75
CA ARG A 141 -1.53 27.24 -11.52
C ARG A 141 -1.49 28.76 -11.33
N ARG A 142 -1.38 29.22 -10.08
CA ARG A 142 -1.29 30.66 -9.78
C ARG A 142 -0.05 31.32 -10.37
N LYS A 143 1.10 30.63 -10.38
CA LYS A 143 2.33 31.14 -11.00
C LYS A 143 2.19 31.27 -12.52
N GLU A 144 1.61 30.27 -13.17
CA GLU A 144 1.34 30.28 -14.62
C GLU A 144 0.37 31.38 -15.02
N SER A 145 -0.74 31.57 -14.28
CA SER A 145 -1.68 32.66 -14.54
C SER A 145 -1.02 34.04 -14.42
N LYS A 146 -0.16 34.24 -13.42
CA LYS A 146 0.60 35.49 -13.25
C LYS A 146 1.62 35.71 -14.37
N ALA A 147 2.23 34.65 -14.89
CA ALA A 147 3.17 34.73 -16.02
C ALA A 147 2.45 35.09 -17.33
N ARG A 148 1.22 34.63 -17.52
CA ARG A 148 0.42 34.90 -18.74
C ARG A 148 -0.18 36.31 -18.79
N THR A 149 -0.22 37.02 -17.66
CA THR A 149 -0.80 38.37 -17.53
C THR A 149 0.29 39.46 -17.54
N ARG A 150 1.57 39.08 -17.66
CA ARG A 150 2.72 39.97 -17.81
C ARG A 150 3.25 39.90 -19.23
#